data_AF-A0A7W4LXM7-F1
#
_entry.id   AF-A0A7W4LXM7-F1
#
_cell.length_a   1.000
_cell.length_b   1.000
_cell.length_c   1.000
_cell.angle_alpha   90.00
_cell.angle_beta   90.00
_cell.angle_gamma   90.00
#
_symmetry.space_group_name_H-M   'P 1'
#
loop_
_entity.id
_entity.type
_entity.pdbx_description
1 polymer ?
#
loop_
_entity_poly.entity_id
_entity_poly.type
_entity_poly.pdbx_seq_one_letter_code
_entity_poly.pdbx_strand_id
1 'polypeptide(L)'
;MHPKQICSDLEVLGSRLVLDGNDLYIENHEKVYPELEAFVQSYKKRIIRYLKGEYSDDEHNVKQTIDKIINYYMGIDQDINRKIDDWFNHDFESVMKVMKLLVLFWENGWRELKESVSNFESEETDQLSIEIYDRAMSYFKGKKA
;
A
#
# COMPACT_ATOMS: atom_id res chain seq x y z
N MET A 1 0.68 3.22 -4.13
CA MET A 1 0.50 3.53 -5.58
C MET A 1 -0.10 2.32 -6.29
N HIS A 2 -0.87 2.47 -7.37
CA HIS A 2 -1.41 1.33 -8.12
C HIS A 2 -0.32 0.65 -8.95
N PRO A 3 -0.15 -0.70 -8.90
CA PRO A 3 0.86 -1.41 -9.71
C PRO A 3 0.79 -1.12 -11.21
N LYS A 4 -0.42 -1.11 -11.80
CA LYS A 4 -0.69 -0.61 -13.17
C LYS A 4 -0.03 0.74 -13.49
N GLN A 5 -0.10 1.72 -12.58
CA GLN A 5 0.53 3.02 -12.80
C GLN A 5 2.06 2.89 -12.83
N ILE A 6 2.64 2.11 -11.91
CA ILE A 6 4.08 1.85 -11.88
C ILE A 6 4.55 1.22 -13.20
N CYS A 7 3.81 0.23 -13.72
CA CYS A 7 4.12 -0.37 -15.02
C CYS A 7 4.05 0.67 -16.15
N SER A 8 2.99 1.48 -16.19
CA SER A 8 2.81 2.52 -17.21
C SER A 8 3.91 3.59 -17.17
N ASP A 9 4.35 3.98 -15.97
CA ASP A 9 5.39 5.00 -15.81
C ASP A 9 6.75 4.51 -16.33
N LEU A 10 7.07 3.22 -16.16
CA LEU A 10 8.26 2.61 -16.74
C LEU A 10 8.17 2.49 -18.27
N GLU A 11 7.00 2.16 -18.81
CA GLU A 11 6.79 2.09 -20.27
C GLU A 11 7.04 3.45 -20.95
N VAL A 12 6.69 4.56 -20.29
CA VAL A 12 7.00 5.92 -20.77
C VAL A 12 8.51 6.17 -20.87
N LEU A 13 9.31 5.53 -20.02
CA LEU A 13 10.78 5.59 -20.06
C LEU A 13 11.40 4.63 -21.08
N GLY A 14 10.58 3.84 -21.79
CA GLY A 14 11.06 2.83 -22.74
C GLY A 14 11.61 1.58 -22.07
N SER A 15 11.16 1.31 -20.84
CA SER A 15 11.48 0.14 -20.02
C SER A 15 10.19 -0.61 -19.66
N ARG A 16 10.30 -1.88 -19.26
CA ARG A 16 9.12 -2.70 -18.93
C ARG A 16 9.38 -3.57 -17.72
N LEU A 17 8.36 -3.76 -16.89
CA LEU A 17 8.39 -4.79 -15.86
C LEU A 17 8.00 -6.14 -16.45
N VAL A 18 8.91 -7.10 -16.30
CA VAL A 18 8.72 -8.47 -16.78
C VAL A 18 8.78 -9.42 -15.59
N LEU A 19 7.85 -10.37 -15.60
CA LEU A 19 7.79 -11.44 -14.63
C LEU A 19 8.28 -12.73 -15.31
N ASP A 20 9.37 -13.30 -14.80
CA ASP A 20 9.81 -14.65 -15.14
C ASP A 20 9.61 -15.54 -13.91
N GLY A 21 8.57 -16.36 -13.95
CA GLY A 21 8.11 -17.10 -12.77
C GLY A 21 7.68 -16.19 -11.61
N ASN A 22 8.51 -16.08 -10.58
CA ASN A 22 8.31 -15.20 -9.43
C ASN A 22 9.30 -14.04 -9.37
N ASP A 23 10.23 -13.98 -10.34
CA ASP A 23 11.27 -12.98 -10.37
C ASP A 23 10.83 -11.80 -11.25
N LEU A 24 10.91 -10.61 -10.65
CA LEU A 24 10.50 -9.35 -11.27
C LEU A 24 11.76 -8.61 -11.77
N TYR A 25 11.79 -8.33 -13.07
CA TYR A 25 12.90 -7.64 -13.73
C TYR A 25 12.42 -6.38 -14.43
N ILE A 26 13.34 -5.42 -14.57
CA ILE A 26 13.16 -4.23 -15.41
C ILE A 26 13.93 -4.48 -16.70
N GLU A 27 13.24 -4.62 -17.83
CA GLU A 27 13.86 -4.59 -19.15
C GLU A 27 14.37 -3.19 -19.47
N ASN A 28 15.52 -3.10 -20.16
CA ASN A 28 16.22 -1.85 -20.44
C ASN A 28 16.47 -1.02 -19.16
N HIS A 29 16.98 -1.68 -18.10
CA HIS A 29 17.18 -1.05 -16.79
C HIS A 29 18.14 0.15 -16.85
N GLU A 30 19.04 0.20 -17.84
CA GLU A 30 19.95 1.33 -18.08
C GLU A 30 19.25 2.66 -18.38
N LYS A 31 17.95 2.63 -18.70
CA LYS A 31 17.10 3.83 -18.92
C LYS A 31 16.37 4.29 -17.66
N VAL A 32 16.47 3.53 -16.57
CA VAL A 32 15.74 3.77 -15.32
C VAL A 32 16.70 4.31 -14.27
N TYR A 33 16.28 5.36 -13.56
CA TYR A 33 17.07 5.92 -12.47
C TYR A 33 17.08 4.97 -11.26
N PRO A 34 18.21 4.83 -10.53
CA PRO A 34 18.31 3.94 -9.38
C PRO A 34 17.21 4.14 -8.32
N GLU A 35 16.76 5.38 -8.11
CA GLU A 35 15.69 5.71 -7.18
C GLU A 35 14.35 5.11 -7.61
N LEU A 36 14.10 5.06 -8.93
CA LEU A 36 12.89 4.44 -9.48
C LEU A 36 12.98 2.92 -9.43
N GLU A 37 14.17 2.33 -9.61
CA GLU A 37 14.37 0.90 -9.37
C GLU A 37 14.08 0.54 -7.91
N ALA A 38 14.65 1.30 -6.96
CA ALA A 38 14.38 1.11 -5.53
C ALA A 38 12.89 1.27 -5.20
N PHE A 39 12.23 2.26 -5.80
CA PHE A 39 10.79 2.44 -5.67
C PHE A 39 10.01 1.22 -6.16
N VAL A 40 10.30 0.69 -7.35
CA VAL A 40 9.69 -0.54 -7.88
C VAL A 40 9.88 -1.71 -6.92
N GLN A 41 11.11 -1.89 -6.40
CA GLN A 41 11.40 -2.97 -5.46
C GLN A 41 10.59 -2.85 -4.17
N SER A 42 10.34 -1.63 -3.66
CA SER A 42 9.50 -1.41 -2.46
C SER A 42 8.01 -1.79 -2.64
N TYR A 43 7.57 -1.99 -3.89
CA TYR A 43 6.23 -2.45 -4.26
C TYR A 43 6.21 -3.85 -4.88
N LYS A 44 7.35 -4.56 -4.91
CA LYS A 44 7.55 -5.82 -5.65
C LYS A 44 6.41 -6.82 -5.46
N LYS A 45 5.98 -7.09 -4.24
CA LYS A 45 4.93 -8.08 -3.97
C LYS A 45 3.60 -7.74 -4.65
N ARG A 46 3.13 -6.50 -4.54
CA ARG A 46 1.89 -6.03 -5.18
C ARG A 46 2.02 -6.01 -6.71
N ILE A 47 3.19 -5.64 -7.24
CA ILE A 47 3.47 -5.67 -8.68
C ILE A 47 3.41 -7.10 -9.23
N ILE A 48 4.05 -8.07 -8.57
CA ILE A 48 4.01 -9.47 -8.98
C ILE A 48 2.57 -9.97 -9.04
N ARG A 49 1.77 -9.72 -7.99
CA ARG A 49 0.35 -10.10 -7.97
C ARG A 49 -0.43 -9.45 -9.11
N TYR A 50 -0.19 -8.17 -9.39
CA TYR A 50 -0.82 -7.49 -10.51
C TYR A 50 -0.46 -8.11 -11.87
N LEU A 51 0.83 -8.39 -12.11
CA LEU A 51 1.28 -9.02 -13.37
C LEU A 51 0.75 -10.46 -13.54
N LYS A 52 0.43 -11.14 -12.44
CA LYS A 52 -0.25 -12.46 -12.46
C LYS A 52 -1.78 -12.37 -12.63
N GLY A 53 -2.36 -11.17 -12.60
CA GLY A 53 -3.82 -10.99 -12.62
C GLY A 53 -4.51 -11.26 -11.28
N GLU A 54 -3.76 -11.29 -10.18
CA GLU A 54 -4.21 -11.61 -8.82
C GLU A 54 -4.40 -10.36 -7.95
N TYR A 55 -4.47 -9.17 -8.56
CA TYR A 55 -4.61 -7.88 -7.88
C TYR A 55 -5.76 -7.09 -8.52
N SER A 56 -6.88 -6.98 -7.81
CA SER A 56 -8.09 -6.30 -8.29
C SER A 56 -8.12 -4.81 -7.91
N ASP A 57 -9.00 -4.04 -8.55
CA ASP A 57 -9.26 -2.65 -8.18
C ASP A 57 -9.82 -2.52 -6.75
N ASP A 58 -10.64 -3.48 -6.31
CA ASP A 58 -11.18 -3.51 -4.94
C ASP A 58 -10.07 -3.72 -3.92
N GLU A 59 -9.17 -4.68 -4.18
CA GLU A 59 -7.97 -4.86 -3.35
C GLU A 59 -7.12 -3.59 -3.35
N HIS A 60 -6.94 -2.96 -4.51
CA HIS A 60 -6.21 -1.70 -4.59
C HIS A 60 -6.81 -0.61 -3.69
N ASN A 61 -8.14 -0.48 -3.66
CA ASN A 61 -8.83 0.50 -2.82
C ASN A 61 -8.57 0.26 -1.34
N VAL A 62 -8.58 -1.00 -0.90
CA VAL A 62 -8.21 -1.39 0.47
C VAL A 62 -6.76 -0.98 0.73
N LYS A 63 -5.82 -1.42 -0.11
CA LYS A 63 -4.38 -1.16 0.07
C LYS A 63 -4.05 0.34 0.07
N GLN A 64 -4.63 1.10 -0.85
CA GLN A 64 -4.43 2.55 -0.91
C GLN A 64 -4.97 3.26 0.34
N THR A 65 -6.08 2.79 0.89
CA THR A 65 -6.64 3.35 2.13
C THR A 65 -5.73 3.07 3.32
N ILE A 66 -5.20 1.84 3.41
CA ILE A 66 -4.23 1.45 4.45
C ILE A 66 -2.93 2.23 4.33
N ASP A 67 -2.38 2.38 3.12
CA ASP A 67 -1.17 3.18 2.89
C ASP A 67 -1.36 4.63 3.40
N LYS A 68 -2.52 5.25 3.14
CA LYS A 68 -2.86 6.59 3.65
C LYS A 68 -2.95 6.65 5.17
N ILE A 69 -3.53 5.62 5.79
CA ILE A 69 -3.65 5.51 7.24
C ILE A 69 -2.26 5.37 7.89
N ILE A 70 -1.39 4.55 7.32
CA ILE A 70 -0.01 4.38 7.81
C ILE A 70 0.76 5.69 7.67
N ASN A 71 0.69 6.36 6.51
CA ASN A 71 1.35 7.64 6.30
C ASN A 71 0.92 8.69 7.32
N TYR A 72 -0.38 8.73 7.63
CA TYR A 72 -0.93 9.57 8.70
C TYR A 72 -0.32 9.22 10.07
N TYR A 73 -0.31 7.94 10.46
CA TYR A 73 0.27 7.50 11.74
C TYR A 73 1.76 7.78 11.87
N MET A 74 2.51 7.64 10.78
CA MET A 74 3.96 7.84 10.76
C MET A 74 4.34 9.33 10.65
N GLY A 75 3.37 10.23 10.48
CA GLY A 75 3.63 11.66 10.26
C GLY A 75 4.41 11.93 8.97
N ILE A 76 4.28 11.05 7.97
CA ILE A 76 4.93 11.21 6.66
C ILE A 76 4.25 12.35 5.90
N ASP A 77 2.92 12.45 6.00
CA ASP A 77 2.16 13.56 5.44
C ASP A 77 2.36 14.80 6.30
N GLN A 78 2.83 15.91 5.69
CA GLN A 78 3.10 17.17 6.41
C GLN A 78 1.80 17.88 6.86
N ASP A 79 0.67 17.59 6.21
CA ASP A 79 -0.64 18.10 6.58
C ASP A 79 -1.45 17.04 7.31
N ILE A 80 -2.02 17.39 8.48
CA ILE A 80 -2.91 16.51 9.23
C ILE A 80 -4.10 16.13 8.34
N ASN A 81 -4.26 14.83 8.09
CA ASN A 81 -5.44 14.31 7.43
C ASN A 81 -6.65 14.36 8.37
N ARG A 82 -7.33 15.52 8.38
CA ARG A 82 -8.46 15.80 9.28
C ARG A 82 -9.59 14.76 9.22
N LYS A 83 -9.74 14.05 8.11
CA LYS A 83 -10.75 12.98 7.98
C LYS A 83 -10.36 11.74 8.79
N ILE A 84 -9.09 11.36 8.74
CA ILE A 84 -8.57 10.24 9.52
C ILE A 84 -8.54 10.61 11.00
N ASP A 85 -8.09 11.82 11.33
CA ASP A 85 -8.10 12.34 12.70
C ASP A 85 -9.51 12.35 13.31
N ASP A 86 -10.50 12.92 12.61
CA ASP A 86 -11.89 12.90 13.04
C ASP A 86 -12.41 11.47 13.21
N TRP A 87 -12.14 10.56 12.27
CA TRP A 87 -12.56 9.17 12.41
C TRP A 87 -11.96 8.49 13.64
N PHE A 88 -10.66 8.63 13.87
CA PHE A 88 -9.98 8.02 15.01
C PHE A 88 -10.44 8.57 16.35
N ASN A 89 -10.84 9.84 16.42
CA ASN A 89 -11.43 10.43 17.62
C ASN A 89 -12.84 9.89 17.95
N HIS A 90 -13.50 9.19 17.01
CA HIS A 90 -14.85 8.65 17.19
C HIS A 90 -14.93 7.12 17.12
N ASP A 91 -13.83 6.44 16.78
CA ASP A 91 -13.81 5.01 16.57
C ASP A 91 -12.53 4.37 17.13
N PHE A 92 -12.53 4.17 18.45
CA PHE A 92 -11.41 3.58 19.19
C PHE A 92 -11.05 2.16 18.71
N GLU A 93 -12.05 1.37 18.32
CA GLU A 93 -11.82 0.02 17.79
C GLU A 93 -11.03 0.04 16.48
N SER A 94 -11.30 1.03 15.61
CA SER A 94 -10.50 1.23 14.40
C SER A 94 -9.05 1.61 14.73
N VAL A 95 -8.83 2.47 15.71
CA VAL A 95 -7.48 2.82 16.21
C VAL A 95 -6.72 1.58 16.68
N MET A 96 -7.35 0.75 17.51
CA MET A 96 -6.75 -0.49 18.01
C MET A 96 -6.40 -1.47 16.88
N LYS A 97 -7.27 -1.60 15.87
CA LYS A 97 -7.00 -2.45 14.70
C LYS A 97 -5.82 -1.93 13.87
N VAL A 98 -5.73 -0.62 13.66
CA VAL A 98 -4.58 -0.05 12.94
C VAL A 98 -3.29 -0.24 13.72
N MET A 99 -3.30 -0.05 15.05
CA MET A 99 -2.13 -0.36 15.89
C MET A 99 -1.72 -1.83 15.77
N LYS A 100 -2.69 -2.76 15.83
CA LYS A 100 -2.41 -4.19 15.60
C LYS A 100 -1.81 -4.42 14.21
N LEU A 101 -2.34 -3.78 13.18
CA LEU A 101 -1.82 -3.91 11.81
C LEU A 101 -0.36 -3.45 11.70
N LEU A 102 0.01 -2.34 12.34
CA LEU A 102 1.40 -1.87 12.39
C LEU A 102 2.32 -2.88 13.08
N VAL A 103 1.86 -3.50 14.18
CA VAL A 103 2.60 -4.58 14.85
C VAL A 103 2.80 -5.78 13.91
N LEU A 104 1.78 -6.19 13.17
CA LEU A 104 1.90 -7.30 12.21
C LEU A 104 2.90 -6.99 11.09
N PHE A 105 2.91 -5.77 10.55
CA PHE A 105 3.95 -5.38 9.58
C PHE A 105 5.34 -5.45 10.17
N TRP A 106 5.50 -5.01 11.42
CA TRP A 106 6.75 -5.16 12.15
C TRP A 106 7.13 -6.65 12.34
N GLU A 107 6.20 -7.51 12.72
CA GLU A 107 6.47 -8.95 12.85
C GLU A 107 6.86 -9.58 11.50
N ASN A 108 6.29 -9.09 10.39
CA ASN A 108 6.62 -9.50 9.03
C ASN A 108 7.94 -8.92 8.49
N GLY A 109 8.64 -8.09 9.26
CA GLY A 109 9.98 -7.59 8.93
C GLY A 109 10.05 -6.14 8.45
N TRP A 110 8.95 -5.37 8.49
CA TRP A 110 8.98 -3.94 8.18
C TRP A 110 9.76 -3.18 9.25
N ARG A 111 10.90 -2.59 8.89
CA ARG A 111 11.80 -1.87 9.83
C ARG A 111 12.02 -0.42 9.44
N GLU A 112 12.03 -0.13 8.16
CA GLU A 112 12.22 1.22 7.63
C GLU A 112 10.88 1.91 7.45
N LEU A 113 10.52 2.81 8.37
CA LEU A 113 9.19 3.43 8.42
C LEU A 113 8.85 4.28 7.18
N LYS A 114 9.84 4.65 6.37
CA LYS A 114 9.67 5.36 5.10
C LYS A 114 9.45 4.42 3.91
N GLU A 115 9.69 3.12 4.08
CA GLU A 115 9.44 2.11 3.06
C GLU A 115 7.95 1.76 2.99
N SER A 116 7.46 1.48 1.79
CA SER A 116 6.13 0.93 1.57
C SER A 116 5.97 -0.42 2.29
N VAL A 117 4.81 -0.63 2.93
CA VAL A 117 4.49 -1.91 3.60
C VAL A 117 4.21 -3.06 2.62
N SER A 118 4.14 -2.80 1.31
CA SER A 118 3.71 -3.75 0.28
C SER A 118 4.43 -5.11 0.34
N ASN A 119 5.73 -5.12 0.66
CA ASN A 119 6.52 -6.35 0.72
C ASN A 119 6.33 -7.15 2.03
N PHE A 120 5.70 -6.54 3.04
CA PHE A 120 5.49 -7.10 4.37
C PHE A 120 4.04 -7.50 4.62
N GLU A 121 3.22 -7.49 3.57
CA GLU A 121 1.84 -7.96 3.63
C GLU A 121 1.80 -9.48 3.79
N SER A 122 0.84 -10.01 4.53
CA SER A 122 0.51 -11.42 4.70
C SER A 122 -1.01 -11.60 4.69
N GLU A 123 -1.49 -12.84 4.66
CA GLU A 123 -2.93 -13.14 4.75
C GLU A 123 -3.58 -12.49 5.98
N GLU A 124 -2.88 -12.48 7.13
CA GLU A 124 -3.38 -11.82 8.34
C GLU A 124 -3.46 -10.30 8.19
N THR A 125 -2.43 -9.65 7.61
CA THR A 125 -2.50 -8.20 7.37
C THR A 125 -3.55 -7.85 6.33
N ASP A 126 -3.79 -8.73 5.35
CA ASP A 126 -4.79 -8.54 4.30
C ASP A 126 -6.19 -8.58 4.90
N GLN A 127 -6.48 -9.59 5.72
CA GLN A 127 -7.76 -9.71 6.41
C GLN A 127 -8.03 -8.51 7.34
N LEU A 128 -7.04 -8.11 8.13
CA LEU A 128 -7.17 -6.97 9.03
C LEU A 128 -7.30 -5.64 8.27
N SER A 129 -6.63 -5.51 7.12
CA SER A 129 -6.75 -4.35 6.23
C SER A 129 -8.18 -4.19 5.70
N ILE A 130 -8.84 -5.30 5.33
CA ILE A 130 -10.24 -5.29 4.88
C ILE A 130 -11.14 -4.82 6.01
N GLU A 131 -10.97 -5.33 7.22
CA GLU A 131 -11.77 -4.91 8.38
C GLU A 131 -11.62 -3.41 8.67
N ILE A 132 -10.38 -2.89 8.62
CA ILE A 132 -10.12 -1.45 8.82
C ILE A 132 -10.77 -0.63 7.70
N TYR A 133 -10.65 -1.08 6.44
CA TYR A 133 -11.26 -0.42 5.29
C TYR A 133 -12.79 -0.36 5.43
N ASP A 134 -13.45 -1.46 5.75
CA ASP A 134 -14.91 -1.52 5.88
C ASP A 134 -15.42 -0.58 6.99
N ARG A 135 -14.68 -0.50 8.11
CA ARG A 135 -14.98 0.45 9.20
C ARG A 135 -14.81 1.90 8.76
N ALA A 136 -13.72 2.22 8.07
CA ALA A 136 -13.49 3.55 7.50
C ALA A 136 -14.65 3.93 6.55
N MET A 137 -14.97 3.05 5.61
CA MET A 137 -16.03 3.29 4.64
C MET A 137 -17.40 3.42 5.29
N SER A 138 -17.69 2.65 6.34
CA SER A 138 -18.94 2.74 7.10
C SER A 138 -19.05 4.11 7.81
N TYR A 139 -17.97 4.56 8.45
CA TYR A 139 -17.93 5.86 9.12
C TYR A 139 -18.12 7.02 8.12
N PHE A 140 -17.39 7.01 7.00
CA PHE A 140 -17.45 8.09 6.01
C PHE A 140 -18.73 8.05 5.15
N LYS A 141 -19.34 6.88 4.91
CA LYS A 141 -20.64 6.78 4.25
C LYS A 141 -21.79 7.20 5.18
N GLY A 142 -21.70 6.86 6.48
CA GLY A 142 -22.68 7.25 7.49
C GLY A 142 -22.72 8.75 7.78
N LYS A 143 -21.62 9.46 7.53
CA LYS A 143 -21.52 10.94 7.59
C LYS A 143 -21.96 11.67 6.31
N LYS A 144 -22.61 10.99 5.34
CA LYS A 144 -23.29 11.73 4.27
C LYS A 144 -24.38 12.61 4.91
N ALA A 145 -24.20 13.92 4.70
CA ALA A 145 -24.93 15.07 5.27
C ALA A 145 -26.41 14.85 5.60
#